data_AF-A0A944XI59-F1
#
_entry.id   AF-A0A944XI59-F1
#
_cell.length_a   1.000
_cell.length_b   1.000
_cell.length_c   1.000
_cell.angle_alpha   90.00
_cell.angle_beta   90.00
_cell.angle_gamma   90.00
#
_symmetry.space_group_name_H-M   'P 1'
#
loop_
_entity.id
_entity.type
_entity.pdbx_description
1 polymer ?
#
loop_
_entity_poly.entity_id
_entity_poly.type
_entity_poly.pdbx_seq_one_letter_code
_entity_poly.pdbx_strand_id
1 'polypeptide(L)'
;METTRVANKTKKPGTVVPGFSSRRTIITIELNKPFDIDSHVDAQDARVVKRALNCLGYYTPAKNIGLTDFPDREIFEAIKEFQTDQDIPATGLMRSGGTTINALNENITRKLGGK
;
A
#
# COMPACT_ATOMS: atom_id res chain seq x y z
N MET A 1 29.60 -34.80 -41.56
CA MET A 1 28.73 -33.77 -42.18
C MET A 1 27.90 -33.16 -41.07
N GLU A 2 28.19 -31.91 -40.78
CA GLU A 2 27.52 -30.96 -39.87
C GLU A 2 25.98 -31.00 -40.09
N THR A 3 25.10 -30.78 -39.10
CA THR A 3 24.64 -29.45 -38.64
C THR A 3 23.57 -29.76 -37.54
N THR A 4 23.77 -29.39 -36.26
CA THR A 4 23.02 -28.29 -35.56
C THR A 4 21.67 -28.76 -34.93
N ARG A 5 21.17 -28.34 -33.75
CA ARG A 5 21.18 -27.08 -33.01
C ARG A 5 20.72 -27.28 -31.56
N VAL A 6 21.10 -26.31 -30.74
CA VAL A 6 20.82 -26.04 -29.33
C VAL A 6 19.36 -25.68 -28.97
N ALA A 7 19.12 -25.67 -27.65
CA ALA A 7 18.21 -24.82 -26.86
C ALA A 7 16.94 -25.47 -26.29
N ASN A 8 17.00 -25.87 -25.00
CA ASN A 8 15.83 -26.20 -24.19
C ASN A 8 15.57 -25.05 -23.19
N LYS A 9 14.56 -24.22 -23.45
CA LYS A 9 13.99 -23.26 -22.52
C LYS A 9 12.48 -23.20 -22.75
N THR A 10 11.72 -23.01 -21.67
CA THR A 10 10.25 -22.80 -21.58
C THR A 10 9.43 -24.10 -21.56
N LYS A 11 8.38 -24.31 -20.75
CA LYS A 11 7.52 -23.45 -19.91
C LYS A 11 7.11 -24.22 -18.65
N LYS A 12 6.92 -23.52 -17.53
CA LYS A 12 6.22 -24.04 -16.33
C LYS A 12 4.72 -24.25 -16.65
N PRO A 13 4.07 -25.29 -16.09
CA PRO A 13 2.67 -25.63 -16.38
C PRO A 13 1.70 -24.59 -15.82
N GLY A 14 0.58 -24.42 -16.53
CA GLY A 14 -0.38 -23.34 -16.37
C GLY A 14 -1.13 -23.31 -15.04
N THR A 15 -1.60 -22.12 -14.69
CA THR A 15 -2.68 -21.91 -13.72
C THR A 15 -3.74 -21.02 -14.38
N VAL A 16 -4.96 -21.51 -14.28
CA VAL A 16 -6.26 -21.01 -14.74
C VAL A 16 -6.49 -19.50 -14.67
N VAL A 17 -7.02 -18.90 -15.75
CA VAL A 17 -7.94 -17.74 -15.77
C VAL A 17 -8.87 -17.93 -16.99
N PRO A 18 -10.20 -17.71 -16.94
CA PRO A 18 -10.78 -16.39 -16.61
C PRO A 18 -12.13 -16.45 -15.85
N GLY A 19 -12.26 -15.70 -14.75
CA GLY A 19 -13.50 -15.66 -13.97
C GLY A 19 -13.72 -14.32 -13.27
N PHE A 20 -14.60 -13.51 -13.86
CA PHE A 20 -15.24 -12.30 -13.35
C PHE A 20 -14.33 -11.13 -12.94
N SER A 21 -14.39 -10.09 -13.77
CA SER A 21 -14.17 -8.67 -13.43
C SER A 21 -14.84 -8.30 -12.10
N SER A 22 -14.13 -8.50 -11.01
CA SER A 22 -14.12 -7.49 -9.95
C SER A 22 -12.92 -6.63 -10.28
N ARG A 23 -13.11 -5.34 -10.59
CA ARG A 23 -12.03 -4.37 -10.36
C ARG A 23 -11.79 -4.35 -8.86
N ARG A 24 -11.08 -5.36 -8.35
CA ARG A 24 -10.56 -5.40 -7.01
C ARG A 24 -9.49 -4.32 -7.04
N THR A 25 -9.82 -3.11 -6.63
CA THR A 25 -8.84 -2.04 -6.53
C THR A 25 -7.85 -2.47 -5.47
N ILE A 26 -6.76 -3.10 -5.90
CA ILE A 26 -5.61 -3.38 -5.06
C ILE A 26 -5.00 -2.01 -4.81
N ILE A 27 -5.32 -1.40 -3.66
CA ILE A 27 -4.69 -0.16 -3.24
C ILE A 27 -3.32 -0.57 -2.73
N THR A 28 -2.33 -0.62 -3.62
CA THR A 28 -0.93 -0.77 -3.23
C THR A 28 -0.42 0.61 -2.86
N ILE A 29 0.02 0.76 -1.61
CA ILE A 29 0.69 1.97 -1.16
C ILE A 29 2.15 1.84 -1.54
N GLU A 30 2.59 2.75 -2.40
CA GLU A 30 3.99 2.98 -2.70
C GLU A 30 4.26 4.45 -2.47
N LEU A 31 5.24 4.74 -1.61
CA LEU A 31 5.68 6.10 -1.35
C LEU A 31 6.78 6.47 -2.34
N ASN A 32 6.76 7.70 -2.86
CA ASN A 32 7.88 8.19 -3.67
C ASN A 32 8.99 8.79 -2.81
N LYS A 33 8.63 9.32 -1.64
CA LYS A 33 9.54 9.94 -0.66
C LYS A 33 9.28 9.38 0.74
N PRO A 34 10.25 9.47 1.66
CA PRO A 34 9.98 9.17 3.07
C PRO A 34 8.83 10.05 3.56
N PHE A 35 7.82 9.42 4.16
CA PHE A 35 6.68 10.08 4.77
C PHE A 35 7.03 10.39 6.22
N ASP A 36 7.26 11.65 6.52
CA ASP A 36 7.72 12.12 7.82
C ASP A 36 7.19 13.53 8.10
N ILE A 37 7.02 13.86 9.37
CA ILE A 37 6.54 15.18 9.79
C ILE A 37 7.59 16.28 9.55
N ASP A 38 8.88 15.93 9.62
CA ASP A 38 9.99 16.85 9.35
C ASP A 38 10.41 16.86 7.87
N SER A 39 9.87 15.96 7.04
CA SER A 39 10.16 15.89 5.61
C SER A 39 9.03 16.46 4.75
N HIS A 40 9.38 16.97 3.57
CA HIS A 40 8.39 17.48 2.62
C HIS A 40 7.64 16.31 1.96
N VAL A 41 6.55 15.90 2.59
CA VAL A 41 5.63 14.87 2.11
C VAL A 41 4.97 15.32 0.82
N ASP A 42 4.92 14.42 -0.17
CA ASP A 42 4.19 14.67 -1.39
C ASP A 42 2.68 14.58 -1.16
N ALA A 43 1.94 15.51 -1.74
CA ALA A 43 0.50 15.59 -1.58
C ALA A 43 -0.23 14.33 -2.12
N GLN A 44 0.34 13.71 -3.16
CA GLN A 44 -0.15 12.46 -3.70
C GLN A 44 0.10 11.28 -2.74
N ASP A 45 1.29 11.20 -2.15
CA ASP A 45 1.64 10.20 -1.14
C ASP A 45 0.70 10.32 0.08
N ALA A 46 0.43 11.56 0.56
CA ALA A 46 -0.51 11.83 1.64
C ALA A 46 -1.92 11.34 1.31
N ARG A 47 -2.44 11.59 0.11
CA ARG A 47 -3.76 11.08 -0.29
C ARG A 47 -3.82 9.56 -0.32
N VAL A 48 -2.78 8.89 -0.83
CA VAL A 48 -2.76 7.42 -0.86
C VAL A 48 -2.78 6.85 0.56
N VAL A 49 -1.95 7.39 1.46
CA VAL A 49 -1.89 6.97 2.87
C VAL A 49 -3.22 7.25 3.58
N LYS A 50 -3.83 8.43 3.41
CA LYS A 50 -5.14 8.73 4.01
C LYS A 50 -6.21 7.76 3.54
N ARG A 51 -6.23 7.42 2.25
CA ARG A 51 -7.20 6.47 1.68
C ARG A 51 -7.00 5.06 2.24
N ALA A 52 -5.76 4.64 2.42
CA ALA A 52 -5.39 3.38 3.04
C ALA A 52 -5.84 3.31 4.50
N LEU A 53 -5.49 4.31 5.30
CA LEU A 53 -5.90 4.41 6.70
C LEU A 53 -7.43 4.50 6.84
N ASN A 54 -8.10 5.19 5.92
CA ASN A 54 -9.56 5.22 5.87
C ASN A 54 -10.17 3.86 5.53
N CYS A 55 -9.56 3.10 4.62
CA CYS A 55 -9.98 1.74 4.35
C CYS A 55 -9.84 0.87 5.60
N LEU A 56 -8.76 1.01 6.36
CA LEU A 56 -8.53 0.28 7.61
C LEU A 56 -9.41 0.75 8.77
N GLY A 57 -9.85 2.01 8.76
CA GLY A 57 -10.68 2.61 9.81
C GLY A 57 -9.92 3.50 10.79
N TYR A 58 -8.62 3.68 10.60
CA TYR A 58 -7.75 4.55 11.43
C TYR A 58 -7.88 6.04 11.08
N TYR A 59 -8.36 6.37 9.88
CA TYR A 59 -8.50 7.77 9.45
C TYR A 59 -9.88 8.02 8.86
N THR A 60 -10.56 9.07 9.31
CA THR A 60 -11.85 9.47 8.73
C THR A 60 -11.70 10.87 8.14
N PRO A 61 -11.76 11.03 6.79
CA PRO A 61 -11.71 12.36 6.21
C PRO A 61 -12.93 13.16 6.67
N ALA A 62 -12.71 14.43 7.03
CA ALA A 62 -13.77 15.32 7.45
C ALA A 62 -14.84 15.42 6.36
N LYS A 63 -16.11 15.14 6.71
CA LYS A 63 -17.22 15.00 5.76
C LYS A 63 -17.44 16.24 4.86
N ASN A 64 -17.04 17.42 5.33
CA ASN A 64 -17.18 18.70 4.63
C ASN A 64 -15.96 19.12 3.81
N ILE A 65 -14.78 18.55 4.09
CA ILE A 65 -13.49 18.96 3.49
C ILE A 65 -12.95 17.85 2.57
N GLY A 66 -13.34 16.60 2.81
CA GLY A 66 -12.91 15.44 2.04
C GLY A 66 -11.45 15.07 2.29
N LEU A 67 -10.86 14.35 1.34
CA LEU A 67 -9.45 13.95 1.39
C LEU A 67 -8.60 15.11 0.88
N THR A 68 -8.07 15.93 1.81
CA THR A 68 -7.18 17.04 1.46
C THR A 68 -5.80 16.53 1.03
N ASP A 69 -5.16 17.27 0.12
CA ASP A 69 -3.78 17.05 -0.33
C ASP A 69 -2.73 17.44 0.73
N PHE A 70 -3.15 17.99 1.88
CA PHE A 70 -2.25 18.43 2.93
C PHE A 70 -1.92 17.28 3.90
N PRO A 71 -0.64 17.09 4.28
CA PRO A 71 -0.28 16.19 5.36
C PRO A 71 -0.66 16.83 6.70
N ASP A 72 -1.89 16.59 7.14
CA ASP A 72 -2.41 17.06 8.43
C ASP A 72 -1.83 16.24 9.58
N ARG A 73 -1.72 16.81 10.80
CA ARG A 73 -1.22 16.07 11.97
C ARG A 73 -1.99 14.78 12.24
N GLU A 74 -3.30 14.78 11.97
CA GLU A 74 -4.18 13.62 12.12
C GLU A 74 -3.72 12.40 11.30
N ILE A 75 -3.09 12.59 10.12
CA ILE A 75 -2.57 11.47 9.35
C ILE A 75 -1.41 10.81 10.11
N PHE A 76 -0.53 11.60 10.71
CA PHE A 76 0.62 11.10 11.45
C PHE A 76 0.19 10.40 12.75
N GLU A 77 -0.87 10.88 13.39
CA GLU A 77 -1.48 10.21 14.55
C GLU A 77 -2.05 8.85 14.14
N ALA A 78 -2.84 8.80 13.07
CA ALA A 78 -3.38 7.55 12.54
C ALA A 78 -2.29 6.56 12.10
N ILE A 79 -1.16 7.04 11.57
CA ILE A 79 0.02 6.22 11.27
C ILE A 79 0.61 5.63 12.55
N LYS A 80 0.78 6.45 13.59
CA LYS A 80 1.33 6.00 14.88
C LYS A 80 0.44 4.95 15.52
N GLU A 81 -0.87 5.17 15.53
CA GLU A 81 -1.84 4.20 16.03
C GLU A 81 -1.76 2.88 15.27
N PHE A 82 -1.70 2.93 13.94
CA PHE A 82 -1.52 1.73 13.13
C PHE A 82 -0.19 1.02 13.45
N GLN A 83 0.90 1.77 13.62
CA GLN A 83 2.20 1.20 13.98
C GLN A 83 2.12 0.50 15.35
N THR A 84 1.51 1.14 16.35
CA THR A 84 1.28 0.54 17.66
C THR A 84 0.44 -0.73 17.59
N ASP A 85 -0.63 -0.74 16.79
CA ASP A 85 -1.48 -1.93 16.59
C ASP A 85 -0.71 -3.10 15.93
N GLN A 86 0.24 -2.79 15.06
CA GLN A 86 1.09 -3.77 14.39
C GLN A 86 2.36 -4.13 15.17
N ASP A 87 2.51 -3.66 16.41
CA ASP A 87 3.71 -3.85 17.25
C ASP A 87 5.01 -3.29 16.61
N ILE A 88 4.87 -2.27 15.76
CA ILE A 88 5.96 -1.54 15.10
C ILE A 88 6.20 -0.24 15.90
N PRO A 89 7.45 0.25 16.00
CA PRO A 89 7.72 1.52 16.65
C PRO A 89 6.90 2.67 16.01
N ALA A 90 6.03 3.27 16.83
CA ALA A 90 5.10 4.36 16.51
C ALA A 90 5.82 5.70 16.28
N THR A 91 6.73 5.68 15.32
CA THR A 91 7.55 6.82 14.93
C THR A 91 6.75 7.85 14.14
N GLY A 92 5.63 7.45 13.51
CA GLY A 92 4.94 8.29 12.54
C GLY A 92 5.62 8.28 11.17
N LEU A 93 6.73 7.55 11.03
CA LEU A 93 7.54 7.48 9.83
C LEU A 93 7.10 6.34 8.93
N MET A 94 6.98 6.60 7.64
CA MET A 94 6.84 5.56 6.63
C MET A 94 7.90 5.72 5.55
N ARG A 95 8.47 4.60 5.14
CA ARG A 95 9.38 4.53 3.99
C ARG A 95 8.84 3.56 2.98
N SER A 96 9.07 3.85 1.71
CA SER A 96 8.77 2.97 0.59
C SER A 96 9.42 1.60 0.82
N GLY A 97 8.63 0.52 0.74
CA GLY A 97 9.10 -0.84 1.01
C GLY A 97 9.52 -1.12 2.47
N GLY A 98 9.27 -0.18 3.39
CA GLY A 98 9.50 -0.38 4.81
C GLY A 98 8.44 -1.29 5.46
N THR A 99 8.72 -1.72 6.69
CA THR A 99 7.83 -2.58 7.48
C THR A 99 6.41 -2.00 7.61
N THR A 100 6.28 -0.69 7.84
CA THR A 100 4.97 -0.03 7.96
C THR A 100 4.14 -0.12 6.67
N ILE A 101 4.76 0.10 5.50
CA ILE A 101 4.07 0.05 4.21
C ILE A 101 3.67 -1.38 3.87
N ASN A 102 4.54 -2.34 4.17
CA ASN A 102 4.21 -3.75 3.97
C ASN A 102 3.01 -4.15 4.86
N ALA A 103 3.06 -3.82 6.14
CA ALA A 103 1.95 -4.09 7.07
C ALA A 103 0.64 -3.42 6.62
N LEU A 104 0.69 -2.17 6.12
CA LEU A 104 -0.48 -1.49 5.56
C LEU A 104 -1.05 -2.26 4.36
N ASN A 105 -0.19 -2.61 3.39
CA ASN A 105 -0.60 -3.33 2.20
C ASN A 105 -1.19 -4.71 2.55
N GLU A 106 -0.60 -5.42 3.51
CA GLU A 106 -1.11 -6.70 4.02
C GLU A 106 -2.47 -6.55 4.69
N ASN A 107 -2.65 -5.55 5.56
CA ASN A 107 -3.92 -5.32 6.23
C ASN A 107 -5.02 -4.87 5.27
N ILE A 108 -4.70 -4.03 4.28
CA ILE A 108 -5.64 -3.61 3.22
C ILE A 108 -6.01 -4.80 2.35
N THR A 109 -5.01 -5.60 1.95
CA THR A 109 -5.25 -6.82 1.16
C THR A 109 -6.09 -7.82 1.94
N ARG A 110 -5.88 -7.96 3.24
CA ARG A 110 -6.69 -8.81 4.12
C ARG A 110 -8.12 -8.28 4.25
N LYS A 111 -8.30 -6.97 4.39
CA LYS A 111 -9.63 -6.35 4.52
C LYS A 111 -10.42 -6.34 3.21
N LEU A 112 -9.75 -6.21 2.07
CA LEU A 112 -10.37 -6.22 0.73
C LEU A 112 -10.42 -7.61 0.08
N GLY A 113 -9.60 -8.55 0.54
CA GLY A 113 -9.48 -9.92 0.04
C GLY A 113 -10.14 -10.97 0.93
N GLY A 114 -10.58 -10.59 2.13
CA GLY A 114 -11.35 -11.44 3.03
C GLY A 114 -12.76 -11.67 2.51
N LYS A 115 -13.02 -12.90 2.07
CA LYS A 115 -14.35 -13.45 1.76
C LYS A 115 -15.20 -13.58 3.01
#